data_AF-A0A7J9I058-F1
#
_entry.id   AF-A0A7J9I058-F1
#
_cell.length_a   1.000
_cell.length_b   1.000
_cell.length_c   1.000
_cell.angle_alpha   90.00
_cell.angle_beta   90.00
_cell.angle_gamma   90.00
#
_symmetry.space_group_name_H-M   'P 1'
#
loop_
_entity.id
_entity.type
_entity.pdbx_description
1 polymer ?
#
loop_
_entity_poly.entity_id
_entity_poly.type
_entity_poly.pdbx_seq_one_letter_code
_entity_poly.pdbx_strand_id
1 'polypeptide(L)'
;MGLKLHEDWGTTPAAIDSCLAVAELYDIQVNIHTDTLNESGFVEQTINAFKGRTIHTYHSEGAGGGHAPDIIKVCGVKNVLPSSTNPTRPYTSNTIDEHLDMLMVCHHLSKDIPEDVAFAESRIRAETIAAEDILHDTGAISIISSDSQAMGRIGE
;
A
#
# COMPACT_ATOMS: atom_id res chain seq x y z
N MET A 1 3.41 -15.36 -11.62
CA MET A 1 3.53 -16.26 -10.46
C MET A 1 4.50 -15.62 -9.48
N GLY A 2 4.31 -15.79 -8.17
CA GLY A 2 5.04 -15.04 -7.15
C GLY A 2 4.47 -15.25 -5.75
N LEU A 3 4.98 -14.49 -4.78
CA LEU A 3 4.51 -14.47 -3.39
C LEU A 3 3.91 -13.12 -3.04
N LYS A 4 2.97 -13.10 -2.08
CA LYS A 4 2.40 -11.86 -1.51
C LYS A 4 2.75 -11.80 -0.02
N LEU A 5 3.38 -10.71 0.39
CA LEU A 5 3.48 -10.27 1.77
C LEU A 5 2.28 -9.36 2.08
N HIS A 6 1.54 -9.65 3.14
CA HIS A 6 0.36 -8.89 3.56
C HIS A 6 0.38 -8.64 5.06
N GLU A 7 0.00 -7.45 5.51
CA GLU A 7 0.08 -7.11 6.94
C GLU A 7 -0.81 -8.00 7.81
N ASP A 8 -1.97 -8.42 7.30
CA ASP A 8 -2.89 -9.40 7.92
C ASP A 8 -2.23 -10.74 8.28
N TRP A 9 -1.13 -11.10 7.60
CA TRP A 9 -0.32 -12.30 7.88
C TRP A 9 1.02 -11.97 8.56
N GLY A 10 1.25 -10.70 8.89
CA GLY A 10 2.49 -10.17 9.44
C GLY A 10 3.52 -9.82 8.37
N THR A 11 3.56 -8.55 7.95
CA THR A 11 4.59 -8.03 7.03
C THR A 11 5.77 -7.43 7.80
N THR A 12 6.39 -8.26 8.63
CA THR A 12 7.53 -7.86 9.46
C THR A 12 8.83 -7.89 8.64
N PRO A 13 9.89 -7.16 9.07
CA PRO A 13 11.21 -7.22 8.44
C PRO A 13 11.76 -8.65 8.27
N ALA A 14 11.49 -9.55 9.22
CA ALA A 14 11.91 -10.95 9.14
C ALA A 14 11.17 -11.73 8.05
N ALA A 15 9.85 -11.53 7.93
CA ALA A 15 9.06 -12.13 6.86
C ALA A 15 9.46 -11.60 5.49
N ILE A 16 9.68 -10.29 5.38
CA ILE A 16 10.18 -9.62 4.16
C ILE A 16 11.52 -10.23 3.73
N ASP A 17 12.50 -10.31 4.63
CA ASP A 17 13.84 -10.79 4.31
C ASP A 17 13.84 -12.26 3.85
N SER A 18 13.07 -13.11 4.54
CA SER A 18 12.91 -14.52 4.23
C SER A 18 12.23 -14.72 2.88
N CYS A 19 11.12 -14.02 2.62
CA CYS A 19 10.38 -14.10 1.36
C CYS A 19 11.24 -13.67 0.17
N LEU A 20 11.96 -12.56 0.28
CA LEU A 20 12.86 -12.08 -0.78
C LEU A 20 14.08 -13.00 -0.98
N ALA A 21 14.57 -13.67 0.06
CA ALA A 21 15.62 -14.68 -0.10
C ALA A 21 15.13 -15.89 -0.92
N VAL A 22 13.87 -16.32 -0.71
CA VAL A 22 13.25 -17.36 -1.54
C VAL A 22 13.02 -16.85 -2.96
N ALA A 23 12.59 -15.60 -3.13
CA ALA A 23 12.33 -15.01 -4.46
C ALA A 23 13.56 -15.08 -5.38
N GLU A 24 14.74 -14.73 -4.86
CA GLU A 24 16.01 -14.79 -5.59
C GLU A 24 16.40 -16.24 -5.97
N LEU A 25 16.09 -17.24 -5.12
CA LEU A 25 16.39 -18.64 -5.40
C LEU A 25 15.53 -19.23 -6.53
N TYR A 26 14.31 -18.73 -6.68
CA TYR A 26 13.32 -19.28 -7.61
C TYR A 26 13.01 -18.38 -8.80
N ASP A 27 13.66 -17.20 -8.90
CA ASP A 27 13.43 -16.19 -9.94
C ASP A 27 11.94 -15.82 -10.08
N ILE A 28 11.33 -15.45 -8.96
CA ILE A 28 9.92 -15.07 -8.88
C ILE A 28 9.74 -13.68 -8.29
N GLN A 29 8.65 -13.00 -8.66
CA GLN A 29 8.33 -11.69 -8.09
C GLN A 29 7.74 -11.81 -6.67
N VAL A 30 7.99 -10.80 -5.84
CA VAL A 30 7.32 -10.60 -4.55
C VAL A 30 6.51 -9.32 -4.59
N ASN A 31 5.23 -9.46 -4.24
CA ASN A 31 4.31 -8.35 -4.07
C ASN A 31 4.15 -8.06 -2.58
N ILE A 32 4.02 -6.79 -2.19
CA ILE A 32 3.92 -6.41 -0.78
C ILE A 32 2.80 -5.40 -0.52
N HIS A 33 2.05 -5.67 0.55
CA HIS A 33 1.21 -4.73 1.28
C HIS A 33 1.87 -4.58 2.66
N THR A 34 2.42 -3.40 2.96
CA THR A 34 3.29 -3.19 4.14
C THR A 34 2.48 -2.99 5.42
N ASP A 35 3.17 -2.97 6.56
CA ASP A 35 2.62 -2.79 7.91
C ASP A 35 2.03 -1.38 8.11
N THR A 36 0.70 -1.23 7.98
CA THR A 36 0.01 0.06 8.11
C THR A 36 0.18 0.65 9.50
N LEU A 37 0.18 -0.22 10.51
CA LEU A 37 0.23 0.14 11.92
C LEU A 37 1.63 0.61 12.37
N ASN A 38 2.65 0.42 11.53
CA ASN A 38 4.05 0.60 11.89
C ASN A 38 4.43 -0.25 13.13
N GLU A 39 3.79 -1.42 13.31
CA GLU A 39 3.99 -2.28 14.48
C GLU A 39 5.44 -2.74 14.60
N SER A 40 6.01 -3.14 13.48
CA SER A 40 7.37 -3.71 13.38
C SER A 40 8.43 -2.70 12.95
N GLY A 41 8.04 -1.44 12.72
CA GLY A 41 8.88 -0.33 12.28
C GLY A 41 8.15 0.59 11.30
N PHE A 42 8.75 1.74 10.99
CA PHE A 42 8.27 2.66 9.97
C PHE A 42 8.72 2.23 8.57
N VAL A 43 8.30 2.97 7.54
CA VAL A 43 8.59 2.66 6.13
C VAL A 43 10.08 2.50 5.86
N GLU A 44 10.96 3.24 6.55
CA GLU A 44 12.40 3.12 6.38
C GLU A 44 12.93 1.75 6.82
N GLN A 45 12.39 1.16 7.89
CA GLN A 45 12.76 -0.18 8.33
C GLN A 45 12.33 -1.25 7.31
N THR A 46 11.15 -1.10 6.73
CA THR A 46 10.68 -1.97 5.64
C THR A 46 11.54 -1.84 4.38
N ILE A 47 11.88 -0.61 3.97
CA ILE A 47 12.79 -0.37 2.84
C ILE A 47 14.16 -1.00 3.09
N ASN A 48 14.69 -0.87 4.32
CA ASN A 48 15.96 -1.50 4.71
C ASN A 48 15.87 -3.04 4.66
N ALA A 49 14.72 -3.63 5.02
CA ALA A 49 14.49 -5.07 4.94
C ALA A 49 14.48 -5.60 3.50
N PHE A 50 14.16 -4.76 2.50
CA PHE A 50 14.29 -5.13 1.09
C PHE A 50 15.75 -5.43 0.71
N LYS A 51 16.73 -4.76 1.36
CA LYS A 51 18.17 -4.90 1.09
C LYS A 51 18.52 -4.68 -0.40
N GLY A 52 17.80 -3.78 -1.07
CA GLY A 52 17.99 -3.46 -2.48
C GLY A 52 17.49 -4.53 -3.47
N ARG A 53 16.85 -5.60 -3.01
CA ARG A 53 16.26 -6.64 -3.88
C ARG A 53 14.97 -6.14 -4.53
N THR A 54 14.67 -6.65 -5.73
CA THR A 54 13.48 -6.26 -6.49
C THR A 54 12.21 -6.61 -5.71
N ILE A 55 11.26 -5.67 -5.63
CA ILE A 55 9.96 -5.89 -4.99
C ILE A 55 8.88 -5.04 -5.65
N HIS A 56 7.65 -5.56 -5.74
CA HIS A 56 6.49 -4.84 -6.25
C HIS A 56 5.61 -4.36 -5.09
N THR A 57 5.52 -3.05 -4.89
CA THR A 57 4.62 -2.45 -3.90
C THR A 57 3.21 -2.28 -4.48
N TYR A 58 2.24 -2.97 -3.86
CA TYR A 58 0.82 -2.77 -4.18
C TYR A 58 0.35 -1.43 -3.61
N HIS A 59 -0.67 -0.84 -4.24
CA HIS A 59 -1.37 0.38 -3.81
C HIS A 59 -0.45 1.40 -3.09
N SER A 60 0.62 1.81 -3.80
CA SER A 60 1.79 2.49 -3.24
C SER A 60 1.48 3.86 -2.65
N GLU A 61 0.34 4.45 -3.00
CA GLU A 61 -0.17 5.67 -2.37
C GLU A 61 -0.59 5.46 -0.90
N GLY A 62 -1.14 4.28 -0.59
CA GLY A 62 -1.39 3.82 0.78
C GLY A 62 -2.85 3.73 1.24
N ALA A 63 -3.84 4.25 0.50
CA ALA A 63 -5.25 4.08 0.87
C ALA A 63 -5.67 2.61 0.92
N GLY A 64 -5.23 1.83 -0.08
CA GLY A 64 -5.37 0.37 -0.11
C GLY A 64 -4.59 -0.36 0.99
N GLY A 65 -3.65 0.32 1.65
CA GLY A 65 -2.89 -0.13 2.82
C GLY A 65 -1.38 0.04 2.67
N GLY A 66 -0.70 0.15 3.80
CA GLY A 66 0.72 0.39 3.91
C GLY A 66 1.06 1.44 4.97
N HIS A 67 2.34 1.55 5.32
CA HIS A 67 2.84 2.42 6.39
C HIS A 67 2.17 3.80 6.39
N ALA A 68 1.41 4.09 7.46
CA ALA A 68 0.76 5.38 7.61
C ALA A 68 1.74 6.41 8.19
N PRO A 69 1.91 7.62 7.60
CA PRO A 69 1.22 8.13 6.41
C PRO A 69 2.04 8.06 5.10
N ASP A 70 3.23 7.44 5.11
CA ASP A 70 4.31 7.77 4.19
C ASP A 70 4.83 6.61 3.33
N ILE A 71 4.05 5.53 3.18
CA ILE A 71 4.36 4.44 2.25
C ILE A 71 4.68 4.92 0.83
N ILE A 72 4.07 6.02 0.37
CA ILE A 72 4.30 6.61 -0.96
C ILE A 72 5.76 6.96 -1.25
N LYS A 73 6.60 7.10 -0.22
CA LYS A 73 8.07 7.25 -0.36
C LYS A 73 8.71 6.14 -1.20
N VAL A 74 8.12 4.93 -1.24
CA VAL A 74 8.66 3.79 -2.00
C VAL A 74 8.72 4.06 -3.50
N CYS A 75 7.94 5.01 -4.03
CA CYS A 75 8.00 5.40 -5.44
C CYS A 75 9.36 6.02 -5.83
N GLY A 76 10.14 6.51 -4.87
CA GLY A 76 11.49 7.02 -5.08
C GLY A 76 12.60 5.97 -4.90
N VAL A 77 12.26 4.71 -4.59
CA VAL A 77 13.22 3.66 -4.26
C VAL A 77 13.55 2.84 -5.50
N LYS A 78 14.84 2.84 -5.90
CA LYS A 78 15.30 2.28 -7.19
C LYS A 78 14.90 0.82 -7.46
N ASN A 79 14.89 -0.03 -6.44
CA ASN A 79 14.58 -1.46 -6.56
C ASN A 79 13.08 -1.77 -6.40
N VAL A 80 12.23 -0.76 -6.26
CA VAL A 80 10.78 -0.92 -6.12
C VAL A 80 10.10 -0.76 -7.48
N LEU A 81 9.15 -1.64 -7.76
CA LEU A 81 8.21 -1.52 -8.88
C LEU A 81 6.85 -1.07 -8.32
N PRO A 82 6.56 0.25 -8.27
CA PRO A 82 5.35 0.75 -7.63
C PRO A 82 4.12 0.61 -8.53
N SER A 83 3.01 0.23 -7.91
CA SER A 83 1.68 0.21 -8.53
C SER A 83 0.63 0.91 -7.69
N SER A 84 -0.42 1.36 -8.36
CA SER A 84 -1.66 1.82 -7.75
C SER A 84 -2.80 0.82 -7.94
N THR A 85 -3.83 0.95 -7.12
CA THR A 85 -5.12 0.29 -7.31
C THR A 85 -6.15 1.32 -7.75
N ASN A 86 -7.20 0.87 -8.44
CA ASN A 86 -8.04 1.80 -9.21
C ASN A 86 -9.01 2.70 -8.44
N PRO A 87 -9.45 2.45 -7.18
CA PRO A 87 -10.50 3.30 -6.61
C PRO A 87 -10.05 4.73 -6.29
N THR A 88 -8.76 4.96 -6.06
CA THR A 88 -8.20 6.30 -5.85
C THR A 88 -7.94 7.05 -7.16
N ARG A 89 -8.27 6.45 -8.32
CA ARG A 89 -7.86 6.91 -9.65
C ARG A 89 -9.06 7.36 -10.49
N PRO A 90 -9.12 8.63 -10.94
CA PRO A 90 -8.33 9.77 -10.46
C PRO A 90 -8.87 10.30 -9.11
N TYR A 91 -8.21 11.33 -8.57
CA TYR A 91 -8.74 12.05 -7.41
C TYR A 91 -9.99 12.87 -7.81
N THR A 92 -11.11 12.68 -7.11
CA THR A 92 -12.40 13.35 -7.39
C THR A 92 -13.07 13.87 -6.12
N SER A 93 -14.17 14.62 -6.28
CA SER A 93 -14.92 15.21 -5.16
C SER A 93 -15.43 14.19 -4.14
N ASN A 94 -15.71 12.95 -4.57
CA ASN A 94 -16.27 11.92 -3.69
C ASN A 94 -15.22 10.93 -3.17
N THR A 95 -13.97 11.04 -3.61
CA THR A 95 -12.96 10.01 -3.34
C THR A 95 -12.72 9.84 -1.84
N ILE A 96 -12.60 10.93 -1.07
CA ILE A 96 -12.31 10.85 0.37
C ILE A 96 -13.49 10.28 1.15
N ASP A 97 -14.69 10.82 0.93
CA ASP A 97 -15.89 10.36 1.64
C ASP A 97 -16.19 8.88 1.36
N GLU A 98 -16.05 8.45 0.10
CA GLU A 98 -16.20 7.05 -0.28
C GLU A 98 -15.18 6.15 0.44
N HIS A 99 -13.90 6.52 0.40
CA HIS A 99 -12.84 5.66 0.92
C HIS A 99 -12.82 5.59 2.43
N LEU A 100 -13.14 6.69 3.12
CA LEU A 100 -13.21 6.72 4.57
C LEU A 100 -14.31 5.77 5.07
N ASP A 101 -15.52 5.86 4.51
CA ASP A 101 -16.63 4.99 4.91
C ASP A 101 -16.37 3.52 4.51
N MET A 102 -15.81 3.29 3.31
CA MET A 102 -15.40 1.95 2.86
C MET A 102 -14.42 1.30 3.84
N LEU A 103 -13.37 2.03 4.25
CA LEU A 103 -12.37 1.53 5.19
C LEU A 103 -13.00 1.19 6.54
N MET A 104 -13.85 2.07 7.06
CA MET A 104 -14.54 1.84 8.33
C MET A 104 -15.42 0.59 8.28
N VAL A 105 -16.16 0.38 7.19
CA VAL A 105 -16.97 -0.83 6.99
C VAL A 105 -16.10 -2.08 6.91
N CYS A 106 -15.04 -2.07 6.09
CA CYS A 106 -14.17 -3.24 5.89
C CYS A 106 -13.45 -3.67 7.18
N HIS A 107 -13.04 -2.70 8.01
CA HIS A 107 -12.33 -2.97 9.27
C HIS A 107 -13.26 -3.04 10.49
N HIS A 108 -14.59 -2.97 10.30
CA HIS A 108 -15.59 -2.99 11.38
C HIS A 108 -15.34 -1.92 12.45
N LEU A 109 -14.92 -0.73 12.02
CA LEU A 109 -14.60 0.42 12.86
C LEU A 109 -15.87 1.18 13.27
N SER A 110 -15.80 1.88 14.39
CA SER A 110 -16.87 2.72 14.91
C SER A 110 -16.53 4.21 14.84
N LYS A 111 -17.49 5.01 14.34
CA LYS A 111 -17.40 6.49 14.36
C LYS A 111 -17.46 7.07 15.77
N ASP A 112 -17.90 6.28 16.75
CA ASP A 112 -18.00 6.67 18.15
C ASP A 112 -16.72 6.36 18.95
N ILE A 113 -15.73 5.70 18.35
CA ILE A 113 -14.45 5.37 18.98
C ILE A 113 -13.36 6.29 18.39
N PRO A 114 -12.74 7.18 19.19
CA PRO A 114 -11.73 8.11 18.68
C PRO A 114 -10.51 7.44 18.03
N GLU A 115 -10.07 6.30 18.55
CA GLU A 115 -8.95 5.52 18.03
C GLU A 115 -9.25 4.94 16.64
N ASP A 116 -10.48 4.49 16.42
CA ASP A 116 -10.95 3.96 15.14
C ASP A 116 -11.00 5.06 14.07
N VAL A 117 -11.49 6.25 14.45
CA VAL A 117 -11.49 7.43 13.58
C VAL A 117 -10.05 7.85 13.26
N ALA A 118 -9.17 7.92 14.26
CA ALA A 118 -7.78 8.28 14.08
C ALA A 118 -7.04 7.29 13.15
N PHE A 119 -7.30 5.98 13.29
CA PHE A 119 -6.77 4.98 12.37
C PHE A 119 -7.27 5.21 10.94
N ALA A 120 -8.57 5.42 10.75
CA ALA A 120 -9.14 5.63 9.43
C ALA A 120 -8.59 6.89 8.73
N GLU A 121 -8.52 8.02 9.46
CA GLU A 121 -7.97 9.28 8.98
C GLU A 121 -6.46 9.20 8.72
N SER A 122 -5.73 8.36 9.47
CA SER A 122 -4.30 8.15 9.22
C SER A 122 -4.05 7.44 7.89
N ARG A 123 -5.01 6.65 7.39
CA ARG A 123 -4.88 5.82 6.17
C ARG A 123 -5.48 6.48 4.93
N ILE A 124 -6.66 7.10 5.03
CA ILE A 124 -7.32 7.79 3.90
C ILE A 124 -6.94 9.26 3.91
N ARG A 125 -6.05 9.66 3.00
CA ARG A 125 -5.44 11.01 3.01
C ARG A 125 -5.59 11.68 1.65
N ALA A 126 -6.17 12.87 1.62
CA ALA A 126 -6.37 13.62 0.38
C ALA A 126 -5.04 14.03 -0.27
N GLU A 127 -4.03 14.30 0.54
CA GLU A 127 -2.72 14.75 0.11
C GLU A 127 -1.99 13.68 -0.70
N THR A 128 -1.98 12.43 -0.22
CA THR A 128 -1.28 11.34 -0.92
C THR A 128 -2.08 10.84 -2.11
N ILE A 129 -3.42 10.79 -2.04
CA ILE A 129 -4.29 10.46 -3.19
C ILE A 129 -4.14 11.50 -4.31
N ALA A 130 -4.06 12.79 -3.98
CA ALA A 130 -3.81 13.83 -4.97
C ALA A 130 -2.38 13.75 -5.55
N ALA A 131 -1.39 13.42 -4.73
CA ALA A 131 -0.01 13.24 -5.20
C ALA A 131 0.13 12.04 -6.16
N GLU A 132 -0.65 10.97 -5.94
CA GLU A 132 -0.66 9.78 -6.80
C GLU A 132 -0.99 10.11 -8.27
N ASP A 133 -1.92 11.03 -8.53
CA ASP A 133 -2.21 11.52 -9.89
C ASP A 133 -0.95 12.07 -10.58
N ILE A 134 -0.19 12.90 -9.87
CA ILE A 134 1.02 13.52 -10.41
C ILE A 134 2.16 12.51 -10.54
N LEU A 135 2.25 11.53 -9.63
CA LEU A 135 3.27 10.48 -9.70
C LEU A 135 3.02 9.52 -10.87
N HIS A 136 1.77 9.26 -11.25
CA HIS A 136 1.47 8.57 -12.52
C HIS A 136 1.89 9.42 -13.73
N ASP A 137 1.51 10.70 -13.75
CA ASP A 137 1.80 11.61 -14.89
C ASP A 137 3.32 11.79 -15.12
N THR A 138 4.10 11.80 -14.04
CA THR A 138 5.57 11.89 -14.10
C THR A 138 6.28 10.55 -14.30
N GLY A 139 5.54 9.44 -14.32
CA GLY A 139 6.08 8.07 -14.47
C GLY A 139 6.80 7.52 -13.24
N ALA A 140 6.55 8.08 -12.06
CA ALA A 140 7.07 7.59 -10.78
C ALA A 140 6.26 6.40 -10.22
N ILE A 141 5.00 6.26 -10.63
CA ILE A 141 4.22 5.02 -10.47
C ILE A 141 4.07 4.38 -11.84
N SER A 142 4.34 3.08 -11.93
CA SER A 142 4.57 2.41 -13.23
C SER A 142 3.46 1.46 -13.65
N ILE A 143 2.51 1.15 -12.75
CA ILE A 143 1.47 0.13 -12.95
C ILE A 143 0.16 0.61 -12.32
N ILE A 144 -0.96 0.36 -12.99
CA ILE A 144 -2.32 0.43 -12.43
C ILE A 144 -2.88 -0.99 -12.40
N SER A 145 -3.54 -1.35 -11.29
CA SER A 145 -4.20 -2.63 -11.09
C SER A 145 -5.57 -2.44 -10.42
N SER A 146 -6.36 -3.50 -10.26
CA SER A 146 -7.72 -3.37 -9.73
C SER A 146 -7.79 -3.41 -8.20
N ASP A 147 -7.25 -4.45 -7.58
CA ASP A 147 -7.59 -4.93 -6.21
C ASP A 147 -9.01 -5.49 -6.09
N SER A 148 -9.39 -6.30 -7.08
CA SER A 148 -10.77 -6.76 -7.30
C SER A 148 -11.49 -7.25 -6.04
N GLN A 149 -12.57 -6.55 -5.68
CA GLN A 149 -13.43 -6.84 -4.52
C GLN A 149 -12.75 -6.73 -3.15
N ALA A 150 -11.54 -6.16 -3.08
CA ALA A 150 -10.77 -5.96 -1.87
C ALA A 150 -10.19 -4.53 -1.83
N MET A 151 -11.07 -3.53 -1.90
CA MET A 151 -10.75 -2.13 -2.22
C MET A 151 -10.37 -1.90 -3.68
N GLY A 152 -11.15 -2.46 -4.60
CA GLY A 152 -10.88 -2.38 -6.03
C GLY A 152 -11.97 -2.93 -6.94
N ARG A 153 -12.02 -2.43 -8.18
CA ARG A 153 -13.08 -2.76 -9.15
C ARG A 153 -12.48 -3.45 -10.39
N ILE A 154 -12.76 -4.73 -10.63
CA ILE A 154 -12.06 -5.49 -11.71
C ILE A 154 -12.35 -4.99 -13.14
N GLY A 155 -13.48 -4.31 -13.36
CA GLY A 155 -13.95 -3.88 -14.67
C GLY A 155 -13.59 -2.43 -15.03
N GLU A 156 -12.77 -1.77 -14.21
CA GLU A 156 -12.33 -0.38 -14.35
C GLU A 156 -10.80 -0.31 -14.36
#